data_AF-A0A1C5IEV9-F1
#
_entry.id   AF-A0A1C5IEV9-F1
#
_cell.length_a   1.000
_cell.length_b   1.000
_cell.length_c   1.000
_cell.angle_alpha   90.00
_cell.angle_beta   90.00
_cell.angle_gamma   90.00
#
_symmetry.space_group_name_H-M   'P 1'
#
loop_
_entity.id
_entity.type
_entity.pdbx_description
1 polymer ?
#
loop_
_entity_poly.entity_id
_entity_poly.type
_entity_poly.pdbx_seq_one_letter_code
_entity_poly.pdbx_strand_id
1 'polypeptide(L)' 'MINGIVYRVRTGVPWRDVPERYGSWKTLYKRFTRWQEDGTWARIEAMLQADADTAGDL' A
#
# COMPACT_ATOMS: atom_id res chain seq x y z
N MET A 1 -9.71 -0.18 3.67
CA MET A 1 -9.08 -0.76 2.46
C MET A 1 -7.62 -0.34 2.31
N ILE A 2 -7.28 0.88 1.87
CA ILE A 2 -5.87 1.28 1.66
C ILE A 2 -5.04 1.18 2.95
N ASN A 3 -5.58 1.63 4.08
CA ASN A 3 -4.92 1.49 5.39
C ASN A 3 -4.53 0.05 5.73
N GLY A 4 -5.29 -0.96 5.27
CA GLY A 4 -4.96 -2.37 5.48
C GLY A 4 -3.79 -2.84 4.61
N ILE A 5 -3.71 -2.33 3.38
CA ILE A 5 -2.57 -2.59 2.48
C ILE A 5 -1.31 -1.93 3.05
N VAL A 6 -1.38 -0.66 3.45
CA VAL A 6 -0.27 0.07 4.08
C VAL A 6 0.18 -0.62 5.37
N TYR A 7 -0.77 -1.06 6.20
CA TYR A 7 -0.47 -1.83 7.40
C TYR A 7 0.32 -3.11 7.06
N ARG A 8 -0.14 -3.90 6.09
CA ARG A 8 0.56 -5.13 5.66
C ARG A 8 1.96 -4.82 5.12
N VAL A 9 2.10 -3.78 4.30
CA VAL A 9 3.41 -3.40 3.74
C VAL A 9 4.39 -2.99 4.84
N ARG A 10 3.93 -2.19 5.81
CA ARG A 10 4.77 -1.70 6.92
C ARG A 10 5.13 -2.79 7.94
N THR A 11 4.22 -3.72 8.20
CA THR A 11 4.39 -4.74 9.25
C THR A 11 4.91 -6.08 8.73
N GLY A 12 4.78 -6.35 7.42
CA GLY A 12 5.18 -7.61 6.81
C GLY A 12 4.31 -8.81 7.17
N VAL A 13 3.22 -8.63 7.92
CA VAL A 13 2.38 -9.76 8.36
C VAL A 13 1.75 -10.49 7.17
N PRO A 14 1.46 -11.79 7.30
CA PRO A 14 0.64 -12.51 6.33
C PRO A 14 -0.69 -11.80 6.10
N TRP A 15 -1.22 -11.85 4.87
CA TRP A 15 -2.49 -11.20 4.54
C TRP A 15 -3.64 -11.61 5.46
N ARG A 16 -3.68 -12.90 5.86
CA ARG A 16 -4.70 -13.45 6.76
C ARG A 16 -4.68 -12.85 8.15
N ASP A 17 -3.55 -12.27 8.55
CA ASP A 17 -3.35 -11.71 9.90
C ASP A 17 -3.53 -10.19 9.93
N VAL A 18 -3.94 -9.59 8.80
CA VAL A 18 -4.29 -8.17 8.77
C VAL A 18 -5.54 -7.93 9.63
N PRO A 19 -5.52 -6.97 10.58
CA PRO A 19 -6.66 -6.71 11.44
C PRO A 19 -7.95 -6.43 10.67
N GLU A 20 -9.03 -7.08 11.08
CA GLU A 20 -10.35 -7.02 10.40
C GLU A 20 -10.92 -5.60 10.33
N ARG A 21 -10.52 -4.70 11.25
CA ARG A 21 -10.84 -3.25 11.19
C ARG A 21 -10.46 -2.59 9.86
N TYR A 22 -9.52 -3.17 9.10
CA TYR A 22 -9.12 -2.67 7.79
C TYR A 22 -9.95 -3.22 6.62
N GLY A 23 -10.85 -4.17 6.91
CA GLY A 23 -11.68 -4.92 5.98
C GLY A 23 -11.14 -6.32 5.68
N SER A 24 -11.89 -7.07 4.88
CA SER A 24 -11.51 -8.44 4.49
C SER A 24 -10.15 -8.49 3.80
N TRP A 25 -9.25 -9.34 4.30
CA TRP A 25 -7.93 -9.56 3.71
C TRP A 25 -7.97 -9.96 2.24
N LYS A 26 -9.03 -10.66 1.80
CA LYS A 26 -9.21 -11.06 0.38
C LYS A 26 -9.37 -9.84 -0.51
N THR A 27 -10.14 -8.85 -0.06
CA THR A 27 -10.36 -7.59 -0.79
C THR A 27 -9.07 -6.77 -0.84
N LEU A 28 -8.32 -6.73 0.27
CA LEU A 28 -7.01 -6.09 0.32
C LEU A 28 -6.03 -6.73 -0.65
N TYR A 29 -5.93 -8.06 -0.62
CA TYR A 29 -5.08 -8.84 -1.52
C TYR A 29 -5.44 -8.60 -2.99
N LYS A 30 -6.73 -8.72 -3.35
CA LYS A 30 -7.19 -8.50 -4.73
C LYS A 30 -6.85 -7.10 -5.24
N ARG A 31 -7.01 -6.08 -4.39
CA ARG A 31 -6.64 -4.69 -4.73
C ARG A 31 -5.13 -4.56 -4.89
N PHE A 32 -4.35 -5.13 -3.97
CA PHE A 32 -2.90 -5.09 -4.02
C PHE A 32 -2.37 -5.71 -5.31
N THR A 33 -2.85 -6.90 -5.69
CA THR A 33 -2.45 -7.57 -6.93
C THR A 33 -2.82 -6.76 -8.16
N ARG A 34 -4.05 -6.23 -8.22
CA ARG A 34 -4.47 -5.37 -9.34
C ARG A 34 -3.56 -4.16 -9.52
N TRP A 35 -3.15 -3.53 -8.43
CA TRP A 35 -2.25 -2.38 -8.46
C TRP A 35 -0.81 -2.72 -8.86
N GLN A 36 -0.39 -3.96 -8.64
CA GLN A 36 0.89 -4.46 -9.17
C GLN A 36 0.79 -4.63 -10.69
N GLU A 37 -0.30 -5.20 -11.17
CA GLU A 37 -0.53 -5.47 -12.60
C GLU A 37 -0.73 -4.18 -13.42
N ASP A 38 -1.44 -3.19 -12.89
CA ASP A 38 -1.78 -1.96 -13.61
C ASP A 38 -0.76 -0.81 -13.42
N GLY A 39 0.35 -1.08 -12.70
CA GLY A 39 1.43 -0.14 -12.44
C GLY A 39 1.09 0.97 -11.44
N THR A 40 -0.03 0.88 -10.72
CA THR A 40 -0.39 1.87 -9.70
C THR A 40 0.66 1.99 -8.60
N TRP A 41 1.32 0.89 -8.21
CA TRP A 41 2.39 0.98 -7.21
C TRP A 41 3.56 1.86 -7.65
N ALA A 42 4.01 1.70 -8.89
CA ALA A 42 5.08 2.52 -9.44
C ALA A 42 4.68 4.02 -9.48
N ARG A 43 3.42 4.32 -9.78
CA ARG A 43 2.91 5.70 -9.76
C ARG A 43 2.90 6.28 -8.34
N ILE A 44 2.43 5.50 -7.37
CA ILE A 44 2.40 5.92 -5.96
C ILE A 44 3.82 6.15 -5.44
N GLU A 45 4.77 5.25 -5.75
CA GLU A 45 6.18 5.40 -5.38
C GLU A 45 6.80 6.66 -5.98
N ALA A 46 6.59 6.91 -7.28
CA ALA A 46 7.08 8.11 -7.93
C ALA A 46 6.51 9.41 -7.31
N MET A 47 5.23 9.41 -6.94
CA MET A 47 4.61 10.55 -6.26
C MET A 47 5.20 10.77 -4.86
N LEU A 48 5.42 9.69 -4.10
CA LEU A 48 6.01 9.77 -2.76
C LEU A 48 7.46 10.22 -2.81
N GLN A 49 8.23 9.79 -3.81
CA GLN A 49 9.60 10.24 -4.02
C GLN A 49 9.64 11.74 -4.32
N ALA A 50 8.76 12.23 -5.22
CA ALA A 50 8.68 13.65 -5.54
C ALA A 50 8.29 14.52 -4.32
N ASP A 51 7.37 14.03 -3.47
CA ASP A 51 6.99 14.70 -2.22
C ASP A 51 8.14 14.72 -1.20
N ALA A 52 8.85 13.59 -1.06
CA ALA A 52 10.02 13.49 -0.19
C ALA A 52 11.19 14.38 -0.65
N ASP A 53 11.43 14.46 -1.96
CA ASP A 53 12.43 15.34 -2.55
C ASP A 53 12.10 16.82 -2.29
N THR A 54 10.81 17.19 -2.37
CA THR A 54 10.33 18.54 -2.04
C THR A 54 10.44 18.85 -0.54
N ALA A 55 10.19 17.85 0.31
CA ALA A 55 10.26 18.01 1.77
C ALA A 55 11.69 18.00 2.32
N GLY A 56 12.64 17.41 1.60
CA GLY A 56 14.07 17.39 1.95
C GLY A 56 14.84 18.67 1.55
N ASP A 57 14.18 19.58 0.84
CA ASP A 57 14.76 20.85 0.33
C ASP A 57 14.42 22.06 1.25
N LEU A 58 14.09 21.81 2.54
CA LEU A 58 13.82 22.81 3.58
C LEU A 58 14.84 22.76 4.73
#